data_AF-A0A2C1K1V9-F1
#
_entry.id   AF-A0A2C1K1V9-F1
#
_cell.length_a   1.000
_cell.length_b   1.000
_cell.length_c   1.000
_cell.angle_alpha   90.00
_cell.angle_beta   90.00
_cell.angle_gamma   90.00
#
_symmetry.space_group_name_H-M   'P 1'
#
loop_
_entity.id
_entity.type
_entity.pdbx_description
1 polymer ?
#
loop_
_entity_poly.entity_id
_entity_poly.type
_entity_poly.pdbx_seq_one_letter_code
_entity_poly.pdbx_strand_id
1 'polypeptide(L)' 'MTTSLTSSTLGILEEKLEESIIELQEDIKKTVRSYGLTSTRTIGKSKKLDKYIFELQLIKQLKKNL' A
#
# COMPACT_ATOMS: atom_id res chain seq x y z
N MET A 1 -17.62 22.61 5.34
CA MET A 1 -17.25 22.46 3.90
C MET A 1 -15.87 21.82 3.72
N THR A 2 -14.87 22.13 4.55
CA THR A 2 -13.50 21.55 4.46
C THR A 2 -13.41 20.05 4.75
N THR A 3 -14.24 19.52 5.67
CA THR A 3 -14.29 18.08 6.02
C THR A 3 -14.73 17.17 4.88
N SER A 4 -15.57 17.66 3.97
CA SER A 4 -16.02 16.91 2.79
C SER A 4 -14.92 16.79 1.74
N LEU A 5 -14.13 17.85 1.54
CA LEU A 5 -12.97 17.86 0.62
C LEU A 5 -11.80 17.00 1.13
N THR A 6 -11.57 16.97 2.45
CA THR A 6 -10.56 16.09 3.04
C THR A 6 -10.99 14.62 2.97
N SER A 7 -12.27 14.32 3.18
CA SER A 7 -12.79 12.95 3.08
C SER A 7 -12.71 12.39 1.65
N SER A 8 -13.05 13.19 0.63
CA SER A 8 -12.92 12.79 -0.78
C SER A 8 -11.46 12.62 -1.21
N THR A 9 -10.56 13.50 -0.77
CA THR A 9 -9.12 13.37 -1.05
C THR A 9 -8.53 12.12 -0.40
N LEU A 10 -8.92 11.81 0.85
CA LEU A 10 -8.51 10.57 1.52
C LEU A 10 -9.05 9.32 0.84
N GLY A 11 -10.26 9.37 0.27
CA GLY A 11 -10.82 8.27 -0.52
C GLY A 11 -10.01 7.97 -1.79
N ILE A 12 -9.64 9.01 -2.54
CA ILE A 12 -8.80 8.85 -3.75
C ILE A 12 -7.41 8.31 -3.37
N LEU A 13 -6.84 8.78 -2.27
CA LEU A 13 -5.54 8.33 -1.80
C LEU A 13 -5.57 6.86 -1.36
N GLU A 14 -6.65 6.45 -0.69
CA GLU A 14 -6.89 5.05 -0.28
C GLU A 14 -6.94 4.13 -1.51
N GLU A 15 -7.74 4.46 -2.51
CA GLU A 15 -7.90 3.66 -3.73
C GLU A 15 -6.58 3.49 -4.49
N LYS A 16 -5.85 4.59 -4.71
CA LYS A 16 -4.53 4.54 -5.36
C LYS A 16 -3.51 3.71 -4.60
N LEU A 17 -3.57 3.74 -3.27
CA LEU A 17 -2.66 2.97 -2.43
C LEU A 17 -3.02 1.48 -2.47
N GLU A 18 -4.31 1.13 -2.50
CA GLU A 18 -4.78 -0.24 -2.68
C GLU A 18 -4.35 -0.81 -4.04
N GLU A 19 -4.48 -0.04 -5.13
CA GLU A 19 -3.96 -0.41 -6.46
C GLU A 19 -2.45 -0.65 -6.41
N SER A 20 -1.69 0.26 -5.81
CA SER A 20 -0.23 0.15 -5.68
C SER A 20 0.20 -1.09 -4.88
N ILE A 21 -0.59 -1.48 -3.87
CA ILE A 21 -0.37 -2.70 -3.08
C ILE A 21 -0.57 -3.94 -3.95
N ILE A 22 -1.64 -4.00 -4.74
CA ILE A 22 -1.95 -5.13 -5.62
C ILE A 22 -0.83 -5.30 -6.67
N GLU A 23 -0.42 -4.22 -7.31
CA GLU A 23 0.68 -4.24 -8.29
C GLU A 23 2.00 -4.74 -7.65
N LEU A 24 2.32 -4.25 -6.46
CA LEU A 24 3.53 -4.66 -5.75
C LEU A 24 3.49 -6.13 -5.32
N GLN A 25 2.32 -6.66 -4.95
CA GLN A 25 2.16 -8.08 -4.64
C GLN A 25 2.45 -8.97 -5.85
N GLU A 26 1.94 -8.59 -7.04
CA GLU A 26 2.23 -9.32 -8.27
C GLU A 26 3.71 -9.24 -8.66
N ASP A 27 4.33 -8.09 -8.48
CA ASP A 27 5.76 -7.90 -8.69
C ASP A 27 6.63 -8.69 -7.69
N ILE A 28 6.22 -8.79 -6.42
CA ILE A 28 6.86 -9.68 -5.44
C ILE A 28 6.73 -11.15 -5.88
N LYS A 29 5.54 -11.61 -6.31
CA LYS A 29 5.36 -12.98 -6.80
C LYS A 29 6.31 -13.30 -7.96
N LYS A 30 6.45 -12.38 -8.92
CA LYS A 30 7.42 -12.50 -10.02
C LYS A 30 8.86 -12.54 -9.50
N THR A 31 9.21 -11.64 -8.58
CA THR A 31 10.55 -11.55 -8.00
C THR A 31 10.91 -12.82 -7.22
N VAL A 32 9.99 -13.38 -6.45
CA VAL A 32 10.15 -14.65 -5.74
C VAL A 32 10.44 -15.79 -6.72
N ARG A 33 9.68 -15.86 -7.83
CA ARG A 33 9.90 -16.88 -8.86
C ARG A 33 11.28 -16.75 -9.53
N SER A 34 11.78 -15.54 -9.71
CA SER A 34 13.06 -15.29 -10.39
C SER A 34 14.30 -15.38 -9.48
N TYR A 35 14.19 -14.96 -8.22
CA TYR A 35 15.35 -14.77 -7.33
C TYR A 35 15.23 -15.56 -6.01
N GLY A 36 14.07 -16.14 -5.72
CA GLY A 36 13.79 -16.83 -4.45
C GLY A 36 13.32 -15.90 -3.34
N LEU A 37 12.77 -16.49 -2.28
CA LEU A 37 12.20 -15.77 -1.13
C LEU A 37 13.24 -14.99 -0.32
N THR A 38 14.44 -15.55 -0.17
CA THR A 38 15.50 -15.00 0.68
C THR A 38 16.38 -13.97 -0.04
N SER A 39 16.12 -13.71 -1.33
CA SER A 39 16.90 -12.72 -2.05
C SER A 39 16.69 -11.32 -1.46
N THR A 40 17.75 -10.53 -1.41
CA THR A 40 17.68 -9.13 -0.94
C THR A 40 16.66 -8.31 -1.73
N ARG A 41 16.46 -8.65 -3.02
CA ARG A 41 15.45 -8.01 -3.89
C ARG A 41 14.03 -8.32 -3.43
N THR A 42 13.73 -9.59 -3.15
CA THR A 42 12.44 -10.01 -2.62
C THR A 42 12.18 -9.37 -1.27
N ILE A 43 13.15 -9.44 -0.34
CA ILE A 43 13.02 -8.86 1.00
C ILE A 43 12.78 -7.35 0.92
N GLY A 44 13.50 -6.64 0.06
CA GLY A 44 13.32 -5.20 -0.14
C GLY A 44 11.92 -4.85 -0.63
N LYS A 45 11.38 -5.62 -1.58
CA LYS A 45 9.99 -5.42 -2.05
C LYS A 45 8.96 -5.78 -0.97
N SER A 46 9.17 -6.84 -0.20
CA SER A 46 8.29 -7.18 0.93
C SER A 46 8.24 -6.08 1.98
N LYS A 47 9.38 -5.50 2.36
CA LYS A 47 9.41 -4.34 3.27
C LYS A 47 8.66 -3.12 2.72
N LYS A 48 8.74 -2.90 1.40
CA LYS A 48 7.98 -1.84 0.73
C LYS A 48 6.47 -2.11 0.80
N LEU A 49 6.06 -3.37 0.64
CA LEU A 49 4.66 -3.78 0.78
C LEU A 49 4.16 -3.54 2.21
N ASP A 50 4.93 -3.93 3.23
CA ASP A 50 4.58 -3.69 4.63
C ASP A 50 4.36 -2.20 4.92
N LYS A 51 5.23 -1.34 4.36
CA LYS A 51 5.08 0.12 4.45
C LYS A 51 3.75 0.59 3.86
N TYR A 52 3.40 0.14 2.66
CA TYR A 52 2.15 0.55 2.01
C TYR A 52 0.92 0.07 2.78
N ILE A 53 0.94 -1.15 3.32
CA ILE A 53 -0.14 -1.67 4.17
C ILE A 53 -0.30 -0.80 5.41
N PHE A 54 0.81 -0.39 6.04
CA PHE A 54 0.77 0.50 7.19
C PHE A 54 0.20 1.88 6.86
N GLU A 55 0.60 2.48 5.74
CA GLU A 55 0.05 3.75 5.25
C GLU A 55 -1.46 3.65 4.98
N LEU A 56 -1.92 2.53 4.42
CA LEU A 56 -3.34 2.28 4.17
C LEU A 56 -4.14 2.19 5.47
N GLN A 57 -3.59 1.51 6.48
CA GLN A 57 -4.20 1.43 7.81
C GLN A 57 -4.31 2.80 8.48
N LEU A 58 -3.29 3.65 8.34
CA LEU A 58 -3.31 5.02 8.85
C LEU A 58 -4.42 5.83 8.18
N ILE A 59 -4.55 5.77 6.85
CA ILE A 59 -5.61 6.46 6.11
C ILE A 59 -6.99 6.00 6.58
N LYS A 60 -7.20 4.68 6.74
CA LYS A 60 -8.46 4.11 7.25
C LYS A 60 -8.77 4.58 8.66
N GLN A 61 -7.77 4.69 9.54
CA GLN A 61 -7.95 5.23 10.89
C GLN A 61 -8.29 6.72 10.88
N LEU A 62 -7.62 7.52 10.05
CA LEU A 62 -7.90 8.95 9.92
C LEU A 62 -9.32 9.20 9.45
N LYS A 63 -9.80 8.45 8.46
CA LYS A 63 -11.20 8.54 7.98
C LYS A 63 -12.22 8.15 9.05
N LYS A 64 -11.90 7.20 9.94
CA LYS A 64 -12.79 6.79 11.05
C LYS A 64 -12.92 7.87 12.13
N ASN A 65 -11.91 8.73 12.26
CA ASN A 65 -11.84 9.77 13.29
C ASN A 65 -12.27 11.16 12.79
N LEU A 66 -12.64 11.29 11.51
CA LEU A 66 -13.17 12.49 10.86
C LEU A 66 -14.70 12.46 10.80
#